data_AF-A0AAE1WBR1-F1
#
_entry.id   AF-A0AAE1WBR1-F1
#
_cell.length_a   1.000
_cell.length_b   1.000
_cell.length_c   1.000
_cell.angle_alpha   90.00
_cell.angle_beta   90.00
_cell.angle_gamma   90.00
#
_symmetry.space_group_name_H-M   'P 1'
#
loop_
_entity.id
_entity.type
_entity.pdbx_description
1 polymer ?
#
loop_
_entity_poly.entity_id
_entity_poly.type
_entity_poly.pdbx_seq_one_letter_code
_entity_poly.pdbx_strand_id
1 'polypeptide(L)'
;MADAKQQVHIVLVHGIGHGAWCWYKLQPLLEAAGHRVTVLDLAASGIDRRNLEDLRTFVEYSQPLLDLMASIPPEEKVLLVGHSLGGMNLAFAMDLYPEKIKVAVFLTALMPDTTNKPSYVAEQDVALANTLVRPGSLFLPDLENRNPFSKERARRSSAFTIVMADGTRFKEVLEMQKKLDIQLMEEKATRQANEQKIQSQFDSVLSIQAGLQNSYSELVDGQKAIQVQLKGIIEQIQSYNRNKSVLGEAPAILAEKGSTSSADWILRFEGVDPGTVLREFNTLKQGTNSVDLYLERFEELKSHVLIFHNDFPESYFVTCFVNGLRADIRGGVLQLMPTRLHEAVALAKIQETTIDAILKRANPTPTTKAWQSNRSFTNPKQSNLTANPLSGPTKYSMTKPTPPPPIRKILSKEEMQARRSKNLCYNCDEIFRPGHKLMHCILTEDEAALAGDSEDE
;
A
#
# COMPACT_ATOMS: atom_id res chain seq x y z
N MET A 1 -55.78 8.88 -24.14
CA MET A 1 -54.51 8.94 -24.88
C MET A 1 -53.43 8.57 -23.89
N ALA A 2 -52.75 7.43 -24.08
CA ALA A 2 -51.64 7.04 -23.22
C ALA A 2 -50.54 8.09 -23.37
N ASP A 3 -50.08 8.63 -22.24
CA ASP A 3 -49.04 9.63 -22.16
C ASP A 3 -47.83 9.17 -22.99
N ALA A 4 -47.51 9.89 -24.07
CA ALA A 4 -46.38 9.56 -24.91
C ALA A 4 -45.11 9.77 -24.06
N LYS A 5 -44.57 8.69 -23.49
CA LYS A 5 -43.35 8.74 -22.67
C LYS A 5 -42.28 9.49 -23.43
N GLN A 6 -41.92 10.68 -22.93
CA GLN A 6 -40.95 11.54 -23.55
C GLN A 6 -39.60 10.80 -23.62
N GLN A 7 -39.07 10.62 -24.82
CA GLN A 7 -37.74 10.06 -25.01
C GLN A 7 -36.72 11.01 -24.38
N VAL A 8 -35.80 10.47 -23.58
CA VAL A 8 -34.75 11.21 -22.87
C VAL A 8 -33.41 10.59 -23.26
N HIS A 9 -32.40 11.43 -23.44
CA HIS A 9 -31.03 10.97 -23.58
C HIS A 9 -30.37 10.88 -22.20
N ILE A 10 -30.03 9.66 -21.80
CA ILE A 10 -29.44 9.31 -20.51
C ILE A 10 -27.96 9.00 -20.72
N VAL A 11 -27.10 9.65 -19.95
CA VAL A 11 -25.65 9.42 -19.98
C VAL A 11 -25.24 8.77 -18.66
N LEU A 12 -24.65 7.57 -18.74
CA LEU A 12 -24.26 6.79 -17.58
C LEU A 12 -22.74 6.85 -17.37
N VAL A 13 -22.31 7.30 -16.19
CA VAL A 13 -20.91 7.51 -15.81
C VAL A 13 -20.53 6.58 -14.67
N HIS A 14 -19.56 5.70 -14.90
CA HIS A 14 -19.11 4.71 -13.93
C HIS A 14 -18.26 5.31 -12.79
N GLY A 15 -18.03 4.50 -11.74
CA GLY A 15 -17.17 4.85 -10.61
C GLY A 15 -15.71 4.42 -10.81
N ILE A 16 -14.86 4.67 -9.81
CA ILE A 16 -13.44 4.28 -9.85
C ILE A 16 -13.27 2.77 -9.97
N GLY A 17 -12.24 2.32 -10.71
CA GLY A 17 -11.94 0.90 -10.91
C GLY A 17 -12.91 0.14 -11.82
N HIS A 18 -13.88 0.83 -12.43
CA HIS A 18 -14.88 0.27 -13.33
C HIS A 18 -14.75 0.85 -14.74
N GLY A 19 -15.69 0.51 -15.62
CA GLY A 19 -15.86 1.06 -16.96
C GLY A 19 -17.33 1.00 -17.37
N ALA A 20 -17.63 1.35 -18.61
CA ALA A 20 -18.95 1.28 -19.23
C ALA A 20 -19.65 -0.07 -19.02
N TRP A 21 -18.86 -1.15 -18.96
CA TRP A 21 -19.34 -2.51 -18.73
C TRP A 21 -20.18 -2.70 -17.46
N CYS A 22 -20.03 -1.87 -16.42
CA CYS A 22 -20.84 -2.01 -15.21
C CYS A 22 -22.33 -1.74 -15.43
N TRP A 23 -22.68 -1.04 -16.52
CA TRP A 23 -24.06 -0.69 -16.86
C TRP A 23 -24.77 -1.71 -17.77
N TYR A 24 -24.14 -2.85 -18.07
CA TYR A 24 -24.65 -3.83 -19.05
C TYR A 24 -26.07 -4.34 -18.78
N LYS A 25 -26.51 -4.38 -17.52
CA LYS A 25 -27.89 -4.76 -17.13
C LYS A 25 -28.87 -3.60 -17.26
N LEU A 26 -28.45 -2.38 -16.96
CA LEU A 26 -29.33 -1.21 -16.91
C LEU A 26 -29.56 -0.60 -18.30
N GLN A 27 -28.50 -0.52 -19.11
CA GLN A 27 -28.57 0.01 -20.48
C GLN A 27 -29.73 -0.59 -21.30
N PRO A 28 -29.85 -1.92 -21.47
CA PRO A 28 -30.91 -2.50 -22.29
C PRO A 28 -32.31 -2.26 -21.72
N LEU A 29 -32.46 -2.12 -20.39
CA LEU A 29 -33.75 -1.83 -19.77
C LEU A 29 -34.20 -0.39 -20.06
N LEU A 30 -33.28 0.56 -20.03
CA LEU A 30 -33.54 1.96 -20.36
C LEU A 30 -33.82 2.14 -21.86
N GLU A 31 -33.06 1.44 -22.72
CA GLU A 31 -33.29 1.41 -24.16
C GLU A 31 -34.65 0.77 -24.51
N ALA A 32 -35.01 -0.35 -23.86
CA ALA A 32 -36.31 -0.99 -24.02
C ALA A 32 -37.48 -0.12 -23.55
N ALA A 33 -37.24 0.78 -22.60
CA ALA A 33 -38.21 1.80 -22.18
C ALA A 33 -38.34 2.98 -23.17
N GLY A 34 -37.55 2.99 -24.26
CA GLY A 34 -37.59 4.00 -25.32
C GLY A 34 -36.61 5.16 -25.17
N HIS A 35 -35.70 5.11 -24.18
CA HIS A 35 -34.71 6.15 -23.95
C HIS A 35 -33.45 5.93 -24.80
N ARG A 36 -32.77 7.03 -25.16
CA ARG A 36 -31.44 6.97 -25.77
C ARG A 36 -30.42 6.89 -24.64
N VAL A 37 -29.53 5.90 -24.66
CA VAL A 37 -28.55 5.70 -23.58
C VAL A 37 -27.15 5.80 -24.15
N THR A 38 -26.32 6.65 -23.56
CA THR A 38 -24.89 6.70 -23.82
C THR A 38 -24.16 6.20 -22.58
N VAL A 39 -23.39 5.14 -22.75
CA VAL A 39 -22.51 4.61 -21.72
C VAL A 39 -21.09 4.77 -22.22
N LEU A 40 -20.24 5.44 -21.44
CA LEU A 40 -18.86 5.73 -21.83
C LEU A 40 -17.87 5.14 -20.83
N ASP A 41 -16.68 4.85 -21.35
CA ASP A 41 -15.49 4.66 -20.54
C ASP A 41 -14.83 6.03 -20.30
N LEU A 42 -14.55 6.35 -19.04
CA LEU A 42 -13.68 7.47 -18.67
C LEU A 42 -12.23 7.13 -19.07
N ALA A 43 -11.33 8.12 -19.00
CA ALA A 43 -9.95 7.89 -19.41
C ALA A 43 -9.29 6.81 -18.54
N ALA A 44 -8.46 5.95 -19.16
CA ALA A 44 -7.82 4.81 -18.52
C ALA A 44 -8.77 3.82 -17.83
N SER A 45 -10.03 3.78 -18.23
CA SER A 45 -11.08 2.94 -17.65
C SER A 45 -11.68 2.00 -18.69
N GLY A 46 -12.17 0.83 -18.26
CA GLY A 46 -12.79 -0.17 -19.14
C GLY A 46 -11.88 -0.60 -20.29
N ILE A 47 -12.28 -0.29 -21.54
CA ILE A 47 -11.51 -0.62 -22.75
C ILE A 47 -10.64 0.55 -23.26
N ASP A 48 -10.63 1.68 -22.57
CA ASP A 48 -9.76 2.81 -22.90
C ASP A 48 -8.28 2.41 -22.75
N ARG A 49 -7.46 2.84 -23.73
CA ARG A 49 -6.06 2.39 -23.85
C ARG A 49 -5.06 3.29 -23.12
N ARG A 50 -5.48 4.43 -22.57
CA ARG A 50 -4.58 5.29 -21.80
C ARG A 50 -4.20 4.57 -20.51
N ASN A 51 -2.97 4.75 -20.04
CA ASN A 51 -2.61 4.26 -18.72
C ASN A 51 -3.06 5.27 -17.66
N LEU A 52 -3.49 4.77 -16.51
CA LEU A 52 -3.89 5.63 -15.39
C LEU A 52 -2.72 6.52 -14.91
N GLU A 53 -1.48 6.03 -15.03
CA GLU A 53 -0.25 6.76 -14.67
C GLU A 53 0.02 7.99 -15.56
N ASP A 54 -0.53 7.98 -16.78
CA ASP A 54 -0.39 9.07 -17.73
C ASP A 54 -1.39 10.22 -17.43
N LEU A 55 -2.42 9.95 -16.62
CA LEU A 55 -3.41 10.95 -16.19
C LEU A 55 -2.88 11.71 -14.96
N ARG A 56 -2.66 13.01 -15.10
CA ARG A 56 -2.13 13.90 -14.06
C ARG A 56 -3.23 14.67 -13.33
N THR A 57 -4.41 14.77 -13.94
CA THR A 57 -5.53 15.54 -13.39
C THR A 57 -6.86 14.80 -13.48
N PHE A 58 -7.80 15.17 -12.61
CA PHE A 58 -9.16 14.65 -12.65
C PHE A 58 -9.94 15.12 -13.89
N VAL A 59 -9.55 16.25 -14.49
CA VAL A 59 -10.11 16.75 -15.75
C VAL A 59 -9.73 15.82 -16.90
N GLU A 60 -8.46 15.41 -16.99
CA GLU A 60 -8.00 14.42 -17.99
C GLU A 60 -8.72 13.07 -17.82
N TYR A 61 -8.96 12.64 -16.57
CA TYR A 61 -9.78 11.47 -16.27
C TYR A 61 -11.22 11.62 -16.79
N SER A 62 -11.80 12.81 -16.62
CA SER A 62 -13.16 13.15 -17.04
C SER A 62 -13.30 13.45 -18.53
N GLN A 63 -12.20 13.55 -19.29
CA GLN A 63 -12.19 14.07 -20.66
C GLN A 63 -13.23 13.42 -21.59
N PRO A 64 -13.43 12.09 -21.61
CA PRO A 64 -14.45 11.47 -22.47
C PRO A 64 -15.88 11.96 -22.19
N LEU A 65 -16.19 12.24 -20.92
CA LEU A 65 -17.48 12.83 -20.55
C LEU A 65 -17.58 14.27 -21.05
N LEU A 66 -16.52 15.06 -20.86
CA LEU A 66 -16.51 16.46 -21.28
C LEU A 66 -16.60 16.60 -22.81
N ASP A 67 -15.91 15.73 -23.55
CA ASP A 67 -16.00 15.66 -25.02
C ASP A 67 -17.41 15.31 -25.48
N LEU A 68 -18.06 14.33 -24.82
CA LEU A 68 -19.46 14.00 -25.08
C LEU A 68 -20.37 15.22 -24.82
N MET A 69 -20.21 15.88 -23.67
CA MET A 69 -21.00 17.06 -23.32
C MET A 69 -20.80 18.22 -24.31
N ALA A 70 -19.57 18.43 -24.78
CA ALA A 70 -19.27 19.41 -25.83
C ALA A 70 -19.98 19.07 -27.15
N SER A 71 -20.05 17.78 -27.51
CA SER A 71 -20.66 17.31 -28.76
C SER A 71 -22.20 17.36 -28.80
N ILE A 72 -22.85 17.44 -27.64
CA ILE A 72 -24.32 17.50 -27.55
C ILE A 72 -24.83 18.85 -28.14
N PRO A 73 -25.83 18.85 -29.04
CA PRO A 73 -26.40 20.07 -29.60
C PRO A 73 -26.95 21.01 -28.51
N PRO A 74 -26.86 22.35 -28.68
CA PRO A 74 -27.32 23.32 -27.67
C PRO A 74 -28.79 23.16 -27.25
N GLU A 75 -29.64 22.69 -28.16
CA GLU A 75 -31.08 22.49 -27.94
C GLU A 75 -31.40 21.20 -27.17
N GLU A 76 -30.44 20.27 -27.06
CA GLU A 76 -30.61 18.97 -26.43
C GLU A 76 -30.16 19.02 -24.96
N LYS A 77 -30.99 18.49 -24.05
CA LYS A 77 -30.62 18.32 -22.64
C LYS A 77 -30.61 16.85 -22.25
N VAL A 78 -29.58 16.45 -21.52
CA VAL A 78 -29.37 15.06 -21.08
C VAL A 78 -29.67 14.87 -19.60
N LEU A 79 -29.97 13.63 -19.24
CA LEU A 79 -29.99 13.17 -17.86
C LEU A 79 -28.65 12.50 -17.58
N LEU A 80 -27.84 13.10 -16.71
CA LEU A 80 -26.56 12.53 -16.29
C LEU A 80 -26.78 11.64 -15.06
N VAL A 81 -26.18 10.45 -15.05
CA VAL A 81 -26.15 9.55 -13.90
C VAL A 81 -24.70 9.22 -13.57
N GLY A 82 -24.25 9.56 -12.37
CA GLY A 82 -22.90 9.28 -11.88
C GLY A 82 -22.95 8.28 -10.73
N HIS A 83 -22.21 7.18 -10.84
CA HIS A 83 -22.07 6.18 -9.78
C HIS A 83 -20.77 6.36 -9.00
N SER A 84 -20.82 6.34 -7.65
CA SER A 84 -19.63 6.45 -6.80
C SER A 84 -18.78 7.69 -7.14
N LEU A 85 -17.47 7.53 -7.47
CA LEU A 85 -16.61 8.63 -7.91
C LEU A 85 -17.17 9.37 -9.15
N GLY A 86 -17.99 8.71 -9.96
CA GLY A 86 -18.69 9.30 -11.10
C GLY A 86 -19.53 10.53 -10.76
N GLY A 87 -19.94 10.69 -9.50
CA GLY A 87 -20.57 11.92 -9.02
C GLY A 87 -19.68 13.15 -9.11
N MET A 88 -18.36 13.01 -8.86
CA MET A 88 -17.41 14.10 -9.08
C MET A 88 -17.31 14.47 -10.56
N ASN A 89 -17.25 13.48 -11.46
CA ASN A 89 -17.23 13.74 -12.91
C ASN A 89 -18.50 14.50 -13.37
N LEU A 90 -19.66 14.15 -12.80
CA LEU A 90 -20.91 14.88 -13.01
C LEU A 90 -20.81 16.35 -12.60
N ALA A 91 -20.26 16.63 -11.42
CA ALA A 91 -20.11 18.00 -10.93
C ALA A 91 -19.27 18.87 -11.88
N PHE A 92 -18.18 18.34 -12.45
CA PHE A 92 -17.40 19.03 -13.48
C PHE A 92 -18.22 19.31 -14.76
N ALA A 93 -19.01 18.32 -15.22
CA ALA A 93 -19.88 18.51 -16.37
C ALA A 93 -21.00 19.54 -16.09
N MET A 94 -21.52 19.59 -14.86
CA MET A 94 -22.52 20.56 -14.42
C MET A 94 -21.98 21.98 -14.35
N ASP A 95 -20.71 22.16 -13.98
CA ASP A 95 -20.07 23.47 -13.94
C ASP A 95 -19.78 24.01 -15.35
N LEU A 96 -19.36 23.13 -16.27
CA LEU A 96 -18.96 23.52 -17.64
C LEU A 96 -20.13 23.57 -18.64
N TYR A 97 -21.16 22.74 -18.47
CA TYR A 97 -22.28 22.60 -19.41
C TYR A 97 -23.67 22.57 -18.71
N PRO A 98 -23.95 23.50 -17.77
CA PRO A 98 -25.22 23.49 -17.02
C PRO A 98 -26.45 23.57 -17.93
N GLU A 99 -26.35 24.26 -19.06
CA GLU A 99 -27.44 24.45 -20.02
C GLU A 99 -27.85 23.14 -20.73
N LYS A 100 -26.92 22.18 -20.85
CA LYS A 100 -27.13 20.89 -21.51
C LYS A 100 -27.60 19.78 -20.57
N ILE A 101 -27.77 20.07 -19.28
CA ILE A 101 -28.13 19.06 -18.28
C ILE A 101 -29.55 19.33 -17.79
N LYS A 102 -30.45 18.37 -17.97
CA LYS A 102 -31.84 18.44 -17.47
C LYS A 102 -31.90 18.07 -16.00
N VAL A 103 -31.22 16.98 -15.64
CA VAL A 103 -31.15 16.42 -14.28
C VAL A 103 -29.80 15.71 -14.13
N ALA A 104 -29.16 15.85 -12.97
CA ALA A 104 -28.01 15.06 -12.56
C ALA A 104 -28.42 14.12 -11.40
N VAL A 105 -28.13 12.84 -11.54
CA VAL A 105 -28.45 11.79 -10.57
C VAL A 105 -27.17 11.24 -9.97
N PHE A 106 -27.01 11.45 -8.66
CA PHE A 106 -25.88 10.95 -7.88
C PHE A 106 -26.24 9.58 -7.27
N LEU A 107 -25.90 8.50 -7.96
CA LEU A 107 -26.22 7.13 -7.55
C LEU A 107 -25.12 6.58 -6.65
N THR A 108 -25.38 6.49 -5.34
CA THR A 108 -24.39 6.05 -4.33
C THR A 108 -23.03 6.71 -4.56
N ALA A 109 -23.06 8.03 -4.78
CA ALA A 109 -21.99 8.80 -5.38
C ALA A 109 -21.53 9.97 -4.52
N LEU A 110 -20.30 10.43 -4.78
CA LEU A 110 -19.78 11.65 -4.20
C LEU A 110 -20.53 12.85 -4.77
N MET A 111 -21.16 13.63 -3.90
CA MET A 111 -21.88 14.85 -4.28
C MET A 111 -21.19 16.05 -3.65
N PRO A 112 -20.34 16.78 -4.39
CA PRO A 112 -19.67 17.95 -3.86
C PRO A 112 -20.68 19.07 -3.61
N ASP A 113 -20.40 19.89 -2.58
CA ASP A 113 -21.15 21.11 -2.31
C ASP A 113 -20.54 22.32 -3.03
N THR A 114 -21.19 23.48 -2.94
CA THR A 114 -20.76 24.73 -3.57
C THR A 114 -19.94 25.64 -2.65
N THR A 115 -19.73 25.23 -1.39
CA THR A 115 -19.08 26.05 -0.36
C THR A 115 -17.62 25.66 -0.16
N ASN A 116 -17.32 24.37 -0.27
CA ASN A 116 -16.02 23.77 -0.02
C ASN A 116 -15.31 23.44 -1.34
N LYS A 117 -14.00 23.19 -1.26
CA LYS A 117 -13.25 22.71 -2.42
C LYS A 117 -13.76 21.33 -2.83
N PRO A 118 -13.73 20.98 -4.13
CA PRO A 118 -14.19 19.67 -4.61
C PRO A 118 -13.54 18.46 -3.92
N SER A 119 -12.30 18.59 -3.41
CA SER A 119 -11.62 17.51 -2.67
C SER A 119 -12.26 17.20 -1.31
N TYR A 120 -12.98 18.16 -0.71
CA TYR A 120 -13.53 18.06 0.65
C TYR A 120 -14.46 16.86 0.81
N VAL A 121 -15.35 16.62 -0.17
CA VAL A 121 -16.29 15.48 -0.10
C VAL A 121 -15.55 14.14 -0.17
N ALA A 122 -14.47 14.06 -0.96
CA ALA A 122 -13.65 12.85 -1.05
C ALA A 122 -12.85 12.62 0.24
N GLU A 123 -12.33 13.67 0.86
CA GLU A 123 -11.64 13.61 2.15
C GLU A 123 -12.59 13.12 3.27
N GLN A 124 -13.83 13.63 3.30
CA GLN A 124 -14.86 13.20 4.25
C GLN A 124 -15.32 11.75 4.00
N ASP A 125 -15.47 11.35 2.74
CA ASP A 125 -15.87 9.98 2.38
C ASP A 125 -14.77 8.96 2.73
N VAL A 126 -13.50 9.31 2.51
CA VAL A 126 -12.36 8.49 2.97
C VAL A 126 -12.29 8.45 4.50
N ALA A 127 -12.53 9.55 5.20
CA ALA A 127 -12.60 9.58 6.66
C ALA A 127 -13.75 8.69 7.18
N LEU A 128 -14.92 8.77 6.56
CA LEU A 128 -16.07 7.94 6.87
C LEU A 128 -15.79 6.46 6.57
N ALA A 129 -15.22 6.12 5.41
CA ALA A 129 -14.85 4.76 5.06
C ALA A 129 -13.84 4.17 6.04
N ASN A 130 -12.79 4.92 6.41
CA ASN A 130 -11.83 4.50 7.43
C ASN A 130 -12.49 4.30 8.81
N THR A 131 -13.50 5.11 9.11
CA THR A 131 -14.28 5.02 10.34
C THR A 131 -15.25 3.82 10.34
N LEU A 132 -15.85 3.49 9.20
CA LEU A 132 -16.77 2.36 9.03
C LEU A 132 -16.03 1.02 8.94
N VAL A 133 -14.80 1.00 8.41
CA VAL A 133 -13.92 -0.19 8.38
C VAL A 133 -13.45 -0.58 9.80
N ARG A 134 -13.56 0.31 10.80
CA ARG A 134 -13.36 0.02 12.22
C ARG A 134 -14.54 0.50 13.07
N PRO A 135 -15.67 -0.25 13.11
CA PRO A 135 -16.92 0.20 13.74
C PRO A 135 -16.87 0.33 15.26
N GLY A 136 -15.73 0.00 15.91
CA GLY A 136 -15.62 0.04 17.37
C GLY A 136 -15.84 1.44 17.95
N SER A 137 -15.18 2.47 17.41
CA SER A 137 -15.07 3.73 18.17
C SER A 137 -16.37 4.53 18.32
N LEU A 138 -17.33 4.39 17.40
CA LEU A 138 -18.50 5.30 17.34
C LEU A 138 -19.64 4.88 18.26
N PHE A 139 -19.81 3.57 18.45
CA PHE A 139 -20.94 3.03 19.21
C PHE A 139 -20.51 2.33 20.48
N LEU A 140 -19.22 2.02 20.69
CA LEU A 140 -18.75 1.39 21.92
C LEU A 140 -19.18 2.16 23.18
N PRO A 141 -19.07 3.51 23.26
CA PRO A 141 -19.51 4.23 24.45
C PRO A 141 -21.02 4.15 24.72
N ASP A 142 -21.86 4.07 23.68
CA ASP A 142 -23.32 3.89 23.82
C ASP A 142 -23.67 2.42 24.14
N LEU A 143 -23.00 1.47 23.51
CA LEU A 143 -23.22 0.03 23.66
C LEU A 143 -22.68 -0.51 24.99
N GLU A 144 -21.60 0.05 25.52
CA GLU A 144 -21.01 -0.32 26.82
C GLU A 144 -21.90 0.11 27.99
N ASN A 145 -22.70 1.17 27.80
CA ASN A 145 -23.66 1.66 28.78
C ASN A 145 -25.06 1.04 28.67
N ARG A 146 -25.28 0.11 27.72
CA ARG A 146 -26.57 -0.57 27.53
C ARG A 146 -26.63 -1.84 28.38
N ASN A 147 -27.78 -2.07 29.01
CA ASN A 147 -28.06 -3.34 29.69
C ASN A 147 -27.97 -4.53 28.69
N PRO A 148 -27.46 -5.69 29.14
CA PRO A 148 -27.44 -6.90 28.32
C PRO A 148 -28.83 -7.21 27.74
N PHE A 149 -28.88 -7.67 26.49
CA PHE A 149 -30.14 -8.08 25.88
C PHE A 149 -30.79 -9.20 26.69
N SER A 150 -32.02 -8.97 27.20
CA SER A 150 -32.72 -9.97 28.00
C SER A 150 -33.29 -11.07 27.11
N LYS A 151 -33.16 -12.33 27.57
CA LYS A 151 -33.74 -13.52 26.90
C LYS A 151 -35.26 -13.40 26.68
N GLU A 152 -35.94 -12.57 27.46
CA GLU A 152 -37.39 -12.35 27.43
C GLU A 152 -37.83 -11.42 26.28
N ARG A 153 -37.01 -10.44 25.88
CA ARG A 153 -37.31 -9.54 24.75
C ARG A 153 -37.04 -10.17 23.39
N ALA A 154 -36.02 -11.04 23.29
CA ALA A 154 -35.71 -11.78 22.07
C ALA A 154 -36.82 -12.79 21.69
N ARG A 155 -37.54 -13.34 22.69
CA ARG A 155 -38.65 -14.28 22.46
C ARG A 155 -39.98 -13.62 22.02
N ARG A 156 -40.12 -12.30 22.19
CA ARG A 156 -41.37 -11.57 21.86
C ARG A 156 -41.50 -11.16 20.39
N SER A 157 -40.45 -11.34 19.59
CA SER A 157 -40.48 -11.08 18.15
C SER A 157 -40.68 -12.40 17.41
N SER A 158 -41.92 -12.89 17.36
CA SER A 158 -42.27 -14.17 16.72
C SER A 158 -42.42 -14.10 15.19
N ALA A 159 -41.81 -13.12 14.53
CA ALA A 159 -41.81 -13.04 13.08
C ALA A 159 -40.54 -12.35 12.56
N PHE A 160 -39.58 -13.15 12.11
CA PHE A 160 -38.61 -12.69 11.10
C PHE A 160 -39.02 -13.33 9.78
N THR A 161 -39.64 -12.56 8.91
CA THR A 161 -39.88 -12.98 7.53
C THR A 161 -38.63 -12.64 6.73
N ILE A 162 -37.77 -13.62 6.52
CA ILE A 162 -36.76 -13.57 5.46
C ILE A 162 -37.43 -14.14 4.22
N VAL A 163 -37.78 -13.28 3.26
CA VAL A 163 -38.23 -13.72 1.94
C VAL A 163 -37.00 -14.15 1.15
N MET A 164 -36.76 -15.45 1.11
CA MET A 164 -35.84 -16.08 0.15
C MET A 164 -36.67 -17.05 -0.68
N ALA A 165 -36.48 -17.00 -2.00
CA ALA A 165 -37.10 -17.96 -2.91
C ALA A 165 -36.55 -19.36 -2.59
N ASP A 166 -37.48 -20.27 -2.30
CA ASP A 166 -37.31 -21.68 -1.92
C ASP A 166 -36.82 -21.98 -0.49
N GLY A 167 -37.57 -22.87 0.17
CA GLY A 167 -37.42 -23.25 1.58
C GLY A 167 -36.47 -24.42 1.82
N THR A 168 -35.57 -24.73 0.89
CA THR A 168 -34.77 -25.96 0.95
C THR A 168 -33.35 -25.74 1.51
N ARG A 169 -32.81 -24.51 1.45
CA ARG A 169 -31.43 -24.20 1.89
C ARG A 169 -31.26 -23.77 3.35
N PHE A 170 -32.32 -23.61 4.13
CA PHE A 170 -32.23 -23.04 5.49
C PHE A 170 -31.40 -23.89 6.47
N LYS A 171 -31.51 -25.23 6.41
CA LYS A 171 -30.71 -26.12 7.27
C LYS A 171 -29.23 -26.10 6.90
N GLU A 172 -28.90 -26.06 5.62
CA GLU A 172 -27.51 -26.03 5.14
C GLU A 172 -26.83 -24.70 5.47
N VAL A 173 -27.53 -23.57 5.28
CA VAL A 173 -27.03 -22.25 5.66
C VAL A 173 -26.84 -22.15 7.18
N LEU A 174 -27.75 -22.69 7.98
CA LEU A 174 -27.62 -22.71 9.43
C LEU A 174 -26.44 -23.59 9.90
N GLU A 175 -26.19 -24.71 9.24
CA GLU A 175 -25.08 -25.60 9.55
C GLU A 175 -23.72 -24.99 9.11
N MET A 176 -23.69 -24.31 7.96
CA MET A 176 -22.54 -23.53 7.50
C MET A 176 -22.24 -22.35 8.44
N GLN A 177 -23.27 -21.64 8.90
CA GLN A 177 -23.12 -20.55 9.86
C GLN A 177 -22.50 -21.05 11.18
N LYS A 178 -22.97 -22.19 11.72
CA LYS A 178 -22.38 -22.79 12.94
C LYS A 178 -20.92 -23.16 12.75
N LYS A 179 -20.55 -23.72 11.58
CA LYS A 179 -19.15 -24.06 11.27
C LYS A 179 -18.27 -22.81 11.18
N LEU A 180 -18.78 -21.75 10.56
CA LEU A 180 -18.08 -20.47 10.46
C LEU A 180 -17.93 -19.81 11.84
N ASP A 181 -18.95 -19.89 12.70
CA ASP A 181 -18.90 -19.36 14.05
C ASP A 181 -17.87 -20.10 14.93
N ILE A 182 -17.75 -21.43 14.78
CA ILE A 182 -16.73 -22.24 15.47
C ILE A 182 -15.32 -21.87 14.97
N GLN A 183 -15.11 -21.76 13.66
CA GLN A 183 -13.83 -21.35 13.09
C GLN A 183 -13.43 -19.94 13.56
N LEU A 184 -14.39 -19.02 13.61
CA LEU A 184 -14.16 -17.66 14.09
C LEU A 184 -13.80 -17.64 15.59
N MET A 185 -14.40 -18.51 16.41
CA MET A 185 -14.05 -18.66 17.83
C MET A 185 -12.64 -19.21 18.01
N GLU A 186 -12.26 -20.24 17.25
CA GLU A 186 -10.91 -20.83 17.29
C GLU A 186 -9.84 -19.84 16.82
N GLU A 187 -10.12 -19.08 15.76
CA GLU A 187 -9.21 -18.05 15.27
C GLU A 187 -9.05 -16.91 16.28
N LYS A 188 -10.14 -16.47 16.93
CA LYS A 188 -10.08 -15.47 18.00
C LYS A 188 -9.26 -15.95 19.20
N ALA A 189 -9.44 -17.19 19.64
CA ALA A 189 -8.65 -17.77 20.72
C ALA A 189 -7.16 -17.84 20.36
N THR A 190 -6.84 -18.21 19.11
CA THR A 190 -5.46 -18.24 18.60
C THR A 190 -4.84 -16.85 18.54
N ARG A 191 -5.60 -15.84 18.07
CA ARG A 191 -5.13 -14.44 18.05
C ARG A 191 -4.88 -13.91 19.47
N GLN A 192 -5.77 -14.19 20.41
CA GLN A 192 -5.61 -13.76 21.80
C GLN A 192 -4.38 -14.41 22.48
N ALA A 193 -4.11 -15.69 22.21
CA ALA A 193 -2.90 -16.36 22.68
C ALA A 193 -1.62 -15.74 22.07
N ASN A 194 -1.65 -15.38 20.79
CA ASN A 194 -0.53 -14.71 20.13
C ASN A 194 -0.31 -13.28 20.66
N GLU A 195 -1.37 -12.52 20.90
CA GLU A 195 -1.29 -11.19 21.52
C GLU A 195 -0.69 -11.25 22.93
N GLN A 196 -1.11 -12.21 23.75
CA GLN A 196 -0.50 -12.43 25.08
C GLN A 196 0.99 -12.78 24.99
N LYS A 197 1.37 -13.58 24.00
CA LYS A 197 2.78 -13.93 23.77
C LYS A 197 3.59 -12.70 23.35
N ILE A 198 3.08 -11.90 22.43
CA ILE A 198 3.74 -10.65 21.99
C ILE A 198 3.85 -9.67 23.15
N GLN A 199 2.80 -9.53 23.97
CA GLN A 199 2.82 -8.67 25.15
C GLN A 199 3.91 -9.10 26.13
N SER A 200 4.03 -10.41 26.41
CA SER A 200 5.08 -10.93 27.29
C SER A 200 6.50 -10.66 26.78
N GLN A 201 6.69 -10.71 25.46
CA GLN A 201 7.97 -10.37 24.83
C GLN A 201 8.26 -8.87 24.94
N PHE A 202 7.25 -8.03 24.78
CA PHE A 202 7.37 -6.59 24.92
C PHE A 202 7.72 -6.18 26.35
N ASP A 203 7.06 -6.78 27.35
CA ASP A 203 7.35 -6.54 28.76
C ASP A 203 8.78 -6.96 29.13
N SER A 204 9.28 -8.06 28.54
CA SER A 204 10.68 -8.48 28.69
C SER A 204 11.65 -7.46 28.10
N VAL A 205 11.35 -6.85 26.95
CA VAL A 205 12.19 -5.82 26.33
C VAL A 205 12.19 -4.55 27.19
N LEU A 206 11.05 -4.12 27.71
CA LEU A 206 10.95 -2.99 28.62
C LEU A 206 11.77 -3.19 29.89
N SER A 207 11.77 -4.41 30.45
CA SER A 207 12.60 -4.75 31.60
C SER A 207 14.09 -4.65 31.29
N ILE A 208 14.53 -5.14 30.12
CA ILE A 208 15.93 -5.02 29.67
C ILE A 208 16.30 -3.55 29.48
N GLN A 209 15.42 -2.75 28.86
CA GLN A 209 15.64 -1.31 28.66
C GLN A 209 15.80 -0.58 30.00
N ALA A 210 14.94 -0.85 30.97
CA ALA A 210 15.05 -0.26 32.32
C ALA A 210 16.38 -0.65 33.01
N GLY A 211 16.81 -1.91 32.85
CA GLY A 211 18.12 -2.36 33.34
C GLY A 211 19.29 -1.61 32.69
N LEU A 212 19.27 -1.46 31.37
CA LEU A 212 20.28 -0.71 30.62
C LEU A 212 20.36 0.75 31.08
N GLN A 213 19.20 1.37 31.31
CA GLN A 213 19.11 2.76 31.72
C GLN A 213 19.67 3.00 33.12
N ASN A 214 19.48 2.04 34.04
CA ASN A 214 20.11 2.08 35.35
C ASN A 214 21.63 1.93 35.25
N SER A 215 22.13 0.97 34.47
CA SER A 215 23.58 0.81 34.24
C SER A 215 24.21 2.04 33.60
N TYR A 216 23.50 2.70 32.69
CA TYR A 216 23.96 3.97 32.11
C TYR A 216 24.05 5.07 33.16
N SER A 217 23.07 5.19 34.06
CA SER A 217 23.11 6.15 35.17
C SER A 217 24.30 5.93 36.09
N GLU A 218 24.57 4.68 36.46
CA GLU A 218 25.73 4.32 37.30
C GLU A 218 27.06 4.69 36.61
N LEU A 219 27.15 4.49 35.30
CA LEU A 219 28.34 4.82 34.52
C LEU A 219 28.58 6.34 34.47
N VAL A 220 27.52 7.13 34.29
CA VAL A 220 27.57 8.60 34.31
C VAL A 220 28.00 9.11 35.68
N ASP A 221 27.50 8.53 36.77
CA ASP A 221 27.90 8.93 38.11
C ASP A 221 29.34 8.53 38.45
N GLY A 222 29.78 7.35 37.97
CA GLY A 222 31.19 6.95 38.01
C GLY A 222 32.10 7.92 37.26
N GLN A 223 31.68 8.37 36.06
CA GLN A 223 32.42 9.36 35.27
C GLN A 223 32.54 10.71 36.02
N LYS A 224 31.48 11.18 36.67
CA LYS A 224 31.54 12.38 37.52
C LYS A 224 32.53 12.22 38.67
N ALA A 225 32.53 11.08 39.36
CA ALA A 225 33.45 10.82 40.46
C ALA A 225 34.92 10.87 39.98
N ILE A 226 35.22 10.28 38.83
CA ILE A 226 36.54 10.33 38.20
C ILE A 226 36.92 11.77 37.84
N GLN A 227 35.99 12.57 37.30
CA GLN A 227 36.25 13.99 37.00
C GLN A 227 36.58 14.80 38.26
N VAL A 228 35.89 14.55 39.38
CA VAL A 228 36.20 15.22 40.67
C VAL A 228 37.60 14.84 41.15
N GLN A 229 37.98 13.56 41.05
CA GLN A 229 39.33 13.12 41.41
C GLN A 229 40.41 13.76 40.53
N LEU A 230 40.21 13.78 39.21
CA LEU A 230 41.11 14.44 38.26
C LEU A 230 41.28 15.93 38.57
N LYS A 231 40.19 16.63 38.89
CA LYS A 231 40.24 18.03 39.29
C LYS A 231 41.08 18.24 40.55
N GLY A 232 40.92 17.38 41.55
CA GLY A 232 41.74 17.41 42.77
C GLY A 232 43.23 17.19 42.49
N ILE A 233 43.58 16.26 41.59
CA ILE A 233 44.96 16.02 41.18
C ILE A 233 45.54 17.24 40.45
N ILE A 234 44.77 17.86 39.54
CA ILE A 234 45.19 19.08 38.84
C ILE A 234 45.46 20.21 39.85
N GLU A 235 44.59 20.39 40.84
CA GLU A 235 44.76 21.40 41.89
C GLU A 235 46.02 21.14 42.73
N GLN A 236 46.33 19.88 43.04
CA GLN A 236 47.56 19.49 43.72
C GLN A 236 48.81 19.78 42.87
N ILE A 237 48.79 19.43 41.58
CA ILE A 237 49.89 19.72 40.63
C ILE A 237 50.11 21.23 40.51
N GLN A 238 49.04 22.01 40.36
CA GLN A 238 49.13 23.47 40.30
C GLN A 238 49.67 24.06 41.60
N SER A 239 49.26 23.53 42.75
CA SER A 239 49.80 23.94 44.06
C SER A 239 51.29 23.64 44.19
N TYR A 240 51.72 22.45 43.78
CA TYR A 240 53.12 22.04 43.73
C TYR A 240 53.94 22.96 42.80
N ASN A 241 53.44 23.26 41.61
CA ASN A 241 54.11 24.14 40.64
C ASN A 241 54.20 25.59 41.14
N ARG A 242 53.15 26.11 41.82
CA ARG A 242 53.20 27.42 42.47
C ARG A 242 54.29 27.49 43.54
N ASN A 243 54.43 26.43 44.34
CA ASN A 243 55.45 26.37 45.38
C ASN A 243 56.87 26.15 44.81
N LYS A 244 56.99 25.45 43.67
CA LYS A 244 58.26 25.26 42.95
C LYS A 244 58.76 26.55 42.29
N SER A 245 57.84 27.43 41.86
CA SER A 245 58.15 28.75 41.28
C SER A 245 58.82 29.74 42.24
N VAL A 246 58.93 29.42 43.54
CA VAL A 246 59.64 30.24 44.53
C VAL A 246 61.17 30.00 44.49
N LEU A 247 61.64 29.00 43.73
CA LEU A 247 63.07 28.67 43.58
C LEU A 247 63.47 28.53 42.11
N GLY A 248 63.80 29.65 41.44
CA GLY A 248 64.62 29.69 40.22
C GLY A 248 63.91 29.66 38.86
N GLU A 249 64.54 30.29 37.86
CA GLU A 249 63.99 30.92 36.64
C GLU A 249 63.64 30.01 35.41
N ALA A 250 62.57 30.44 34.69
CA ALA A 250 62.30 30.47 33.22
C ALA A 250 62.13 29.18 32.36
N PRO A 251 61.53 29.22 31.12
CA PRO A 251 60.78 30.29 30.43
C PRO A 251 59.38 29.87 29.89
N ALA A 252 58.66 30.88 29.39
CA ALA A 252 57.32 30.87 28.80
C ALA A 252 57.08 29.83 27.68
N ILE A 253 55.99 29.06 27.79
CA ILE A 253 55.36 28.36 26.67
C ILE A 253 53.84 28.61 26.73
N LEU A 254 53.39 29.41 25.77
CA LEU A 254 52.06 29.44 25.16
C LEU A 254 50.86 29.59 26.09
N ALA A 255 50.58 30.84 26.45
CA ALA A 255 49.21 31.30 26.64
C ALA A 255 48.52 31.41 25.26
N GLU A 256 47.92 30.32 24.78
CA GLU A 256 46.87 30.43 23.77
C GLU A 256 45.50 30.44 24.44
N LYS A 257 44.87 31.62 24.36
CA LYS A 257 43.47 31.86 24.66
C LYS A 257 42.63 31.04 23.69
N GLY A 258 41.84 30.11 24.21
CA GLY A 258 40.77 29.45 23.46
C GLY A 258 39.72 28.97 24.44
N SER A 259 38.54 29.59 24.39
CA SER A 259 37.35 29.18 25.13
C SER A 259 37.06 27.69 24.89
N THR A 260 37.38 26.82 25.84
CA THR A 260 37.05 25.39 25.77
C THR A 260 35.54 25.22 25.98
N SER A 261 34.79 25.31 24.89
CA SER A 261 33.38 24.93 24.80
C SER A 261 33.20 23.46 25.20
N SER A 262 32.02 23.07 25.68
CA SER A 262 31.67 21.68 26.02
C SER A 262 31.95 20.67 24.89
N ALA A 263 32.06 21.13 23.63
CA ALA A 263 32.50 20.33 22.48
C ALA A 263 33.95 19.82 22.60
N ASP A 264 34.85 20.56 23.26
CA ASP A 264 36.26 20.20 23.45
C ASP A 264 36.45 19.05 24.47
N TRP A 265 35.48 18.88 25.37
CA TRP A 265 35.43 17.78 26.32
C TRP A 265 34.93 16.47 25.69
N ILE A 266 34.00 16.54 24.73
CA ILE A 266 33.50 15.37 23.97
C ILE A 266 34.62 14.80 23.08
N LEU A 267 35.46 15.68 22.50
CA LEU A 267 36.63 15.31 21.69
C LEU A 267 37.66 14.44 22.43
N ARG A 268 37.77 14.57 23.76
CA ARG A 268 38.76 13.82 24.57
C ARG A 268 38.30 12.45 25.05
N PHE A 269 36.99 12.18 25.10
CA PHE A 269 36.47 10.94 25.68
C PHE A 269 36.07 9.87 24.64
N GLU A 270 35.82 10.25 23.37
CA GLU A 270 35.44 9.28 22.33
C GLU A 270 36.45 9.17 21.17
N GLY A 271 37.46 10.05 21.09
CA GLY A 271 38.44 10.02 19.99
C GLY A 271 37.83 10.32 18.60
N VAL A 272 36.67 10.99 18.59
CA VAL A 272 35.87 11.25 17.40
C VAL A 272 36.31 12.58 16.76
N ASP A 273 37.11 12.49 15.71
CA ASP A 273 37.54 13.66 14.92
C ASP A 273 36.35 14.26 14.13
N PRO A 274 36.03 15.57 14.28
CA PRO A 274 34.87 16.19 13.64
C PRO A 274 34.89 16.09 12.12
N GLY A 275 36.08 16.20 11.52
CA GLY A 275 36.27 16.06 10.08
C GLY A 275 35.97 14.65 9.59
N THR A 276 36.31 13.64 10.39
CA THR A 276 36.04 12.23 10.09
C THR A 276 34.55 11.92 10.19
N VAL A 277 33.84 12.42 11.19
CA VAL A 277 32.37 12.22 11.33
C VAL A 277 31.62 12.87 10.17
N LEU A 278 31.94 14.12 9.82
CA LEU A 278 31.26 14.81 8.74
C LEU A 278 31.53 14.14 7.39
N ARG A 279 32.76 13.65 7.18
CA ARG A 279 33.09 12.85 5.99
C ARG A 279 32.29 11.55 5.96
N GLU A 280 32.25 10.82 7.08
CA GLU A 280 31.50 9.57 7.18
C GLU A 280 30.01 9.79 6.92
N PHE A 281 29.41 10.80 7.54
CA PHE A 281 28.03 11.20 7.33
C PHE A 281 27.72 11.53 5.86
N ASN A 282 28.56 12.33 5.19
CA ASN A 282 28.34 12.71 3.80
C ASN A 282 28.57 11.57 2.80
N THR A 283 29.37 10.58 3.18
CA THR A 283 29.60 9.38 2.37
C THR A 283 28.62 8.24 2.64
N LEU A 284 27.76 8.37 3.66
CA LEU A 284 26.83 7.32 4.05
C LEU A 284 25.88 6.96 2.89
N LYS A 285 25.80 5.66 2.58
CA LYS A 285 24.91 5.09 1.57
C LYS A 285 24.12 3.93 2.17
N GLN A 286 22.88 3.76 1.74
CA GLN A 286 22.01 2.63 2.13
C GLN A 286 22.63 1.28 1.74
N GLY A 287 23.28 1.20 0.57
CA GLY A 287 23.86 -0.04 0.08
C GLY A 287 22.79 -1.11 -0.15
N THR A 288 23.00 -2.32 0.38
CA THR A 288 22.04 -3.45 0.32
C THR A 288 21.14 -3.54 1.55
N ASN A 289 21.26 -2.60 2.49
CA ASN A 289 20.50 -2.62 3.75
C ASN A 289 19.08 -2.08 3.55
N SER A 290 18.18 -2.42 4.47
CA SER A 290 16.85 -1.83 4.51
C SER A 290 16.91 -0.33 4.80
N VAL A 291 15.86 0.41 4.47
CA VAL A 291 15.72 1.83 4.82
C VAL A 291 15.78 2.02 6.33
N ASP A 292 15.25 1.08 7.12
CA ASP A 292 15.32 1.13 8.59
C ASP A 292 16.75 1.06 9.13
N LEU A 293 17.57 0.11 8.66
CA LEU A 293 18.96 -0.02 9.08
C LEU A 293 19.81 1.17 8.62
N TYR A 294 19.52 1.69 7.43
CA TYR A 294 20.16 2.91 6.93
C TYR A 294 19.79 4.13 7.79
N LEU A 295 18.52 4.26 8.17
CA LEU A 295 18.04 5.36 9.01
C LEU A 295 18.68 5.35 10.41
N GLU A 296 18.82 4.17 11.02
CA GLU A 296 19.47 4.03 12.32
C GLU A 296 20.89 4.59 12.29
N ARG A 297 21.70 4.17 11.31
CA ARG A 297 23.07 4.68 11.13
C ARG A 297 23.09 6.17 10.76
N PHE A 298 22.11 6.63 9.99
CA PHE A 298 21.98 8.03 9.62
C PHE A 298 21.70 8.93 10.83
N GLU A 299 20.75 8.56 11.70
CA GLU A 299 20.42 9.33 12.90
C GLU A 299 21.56 9.33 13.93
N GLU A 300 22.27 8.21 14.06
CA GLU A 300 23.48 8.13 14.91
C GLU A 300 24.54 9.14 14.44
N LEU A 301 24.93 9.11 13.16
CA LEU A 301 25.92 10.05 12.63
C LEU A 301 25.42 11.49 12.62
N LYS A 302 24.13 11.73 12.35
CA LYS A 302 23.51 13.06 12.43
C LYS A 302 23.60 13.64 13.84
N SER A 303 23.39 12.83 14.87
CA SER A 303 23.53 13.27 16.26
C SER A 303 24.96 13.75 16.54
N HIS A 304 25.97 13.04 16.02
CA HIS A 304 27.38 13.43 16.16
C HIS A 304 27.73 14.69 15.34
N VAL A 305 27.16 14.84 14.14
CA VAL A 305 27.33 16.06 13.33
C VAL A 305 26.76 17.27 14.06
N LEU A 306 25.59 17.15 14.68
CA LEU A 306 24.91 18.25 15.39
C LEU A 306 25.66 18.71 16.65
N ILE A 307 26.56 17.88 17.20
CA ILE A 307 27.44 18.28 18.32
C ILE A 307 28.41 19.39 17.88
N PHE A 308 28.90 19.34 16.63
CA PHE A 308 29.90 20.27 16.11
C PHE A 308 29.32 21.31 15.14
N HIS A 309 28.22 20.98 14.47
CA HIS A 309 27.56 21.78 13.42
C HIS A 309 26.06 21.93 13.69
N ASN A 310 25.72 22.61 14.79
CA ASN A 310 24.33 22.88 15.16
C ASN A 310 23.67 23.97 14.28
N ASP A 311 24.44 24.59 13.39
CA ASP A 311 24.00 25.63 12.45
C ASP A 311 23.46 25.07 11.13
N PHE A 312 23.54 23.76 10.90
CA PHE A 312 23.06 23.16 9.67
C PHE A 312 21.52 23.12 9.58
N PRO A 313 20.94 23.57 8.45
CA PRO A 313 19.49 23.57 8.28
C PRO A 313 18.95 22.15 8.06
N GLU A 314 17.69 21.90 8.41
CA GLU A 314 17.05 20.60 8.21
C GLU A 314 17.12 20.12 6.74
N SER A 315 17.07 21.05 5.79
CA SER A 315 17.19 20.77 4.35
C SER A 315 18.54 20.11 3.96
N TYR A 316 19.62 20.39 4.70
CA TYR A 316 20.90 19.71 4.52
C TYR A 316 20.78 18.22 4.82
N PHE A 317 20.16 17.89 5.96
CA PHE A 317 19.96 16.51 6.39
C PHE A 317 18.99 15.76 5.47
N VAL A 318 17.92 16.42 5.02
CA VAL A 318 17.01 15.86 4.00
C VAL A 318 17.79 15.51 2.72
N THR A 319 18.63 16.43 2.24
CA THR A 319 19.42 16.24 1.02
C THR A 319 20.41 15.08 1.18
N CYS A 320 21.12 15.01 2.31
CA CYS A 320 22.06 13.93 2.60
C CYS A 320 21.36 12.57 2.70
N PHE A 321 20.22 12.52 3.40
CA PHE A 321 19.42 11.31 3.55
C PHE A 321 18.99 10.76 2.20
N VAL A 322 18.36 11.60 1.36
CA VAL A 322 17.85 11.21 0.05
C VAL A 322 19.00 10.83 -0.90
N ASN A 323 20.14 11.53 -0.85
CA ASN A 323 21.31 11.20 -1.66
C ASN A 323 22.00 9.88 -1.26
N GLY A 324 21.80 9.43 -0.02
CA GLY A 324 22.30 8.16 0.45
C GLY A 324 21.41 6.96 0.12
N LEU A 325 20.14 7.18 -0.24
CA LEU A 325 19.22 6.10 -0.65
C LEU A 325 19.68 5.39 -1.93
N ARG A 326 19.31 4.12 -2.07
CA ARG A 326 19.49 3.36 -3.32
C ARG A 326 18.79 4.06 -4.49
N ALA A 327 19.33 3.90 -5.70
CA ALA A 327 18.86 4.62 -6.88
C ALA A 327 17.39 4.31 -7.26
N ASP A 328 16.94 3.08 -7.02
CA ASP A 328 15.57 2.61 -7.25
C ASP A 328 14.55 3.20 -6.26
N ILE A 329 14.98 3.48 -5.03
CA ILE A 329 14.17 4.15 -4.00
C ILE A 329 14.22 5.68 -4.17
N ARG A 330 15.42 6.22 -4.39
CA ARG A 330 15.70 7.66 -4.44
C ARG A 330 14.82 8.40 -5.46
N GLY A 331 14.60 7.81 -6.63
CA GLY A 331 13.76 8.42 -7.68
C GLY A 331 12.34 8.71 -7.20
N GLY A 332 11.69 7.75 -6.55
CA GLY A 332 10.33 7.90 -6.03
C GLY A 332 10.24 8.90 -4.88
N VAL A 333 11.26 8.95 -4.02
CA VAL A 333 11.32 9.94 -2.91
C VAL A 333 11.51 11.36 -3.44
N LEU A 334 12.42 11.57 -4.41
CA LEU A 334 12.64 12.90 -5.01
C LEU A 334 11.42 13.42 -5.76
N GLN A 335 10.62 12.55 -6.37
CA GLN A 335 9.40 12.93 -7.08
C GLN A 335 8.38 13.65 -6.19
N LEU A 336 8.39 13.37 -4.89
CA LEU A 336 7.46 13.92 -3.91
C LEU A 336 8.07 15.10 -3.11
N MET A 337 9.30 15.52 -3.45
CA MET A 337 9.97 16.72 -2.94
C MET A 337 9.83 16.92 -1.42
N PRO A 338 10.31 15.97 -0.59
CA PRO A 338 10.20 16.09 0.86
C PRO A 338 10.93 17.33 1.36
N THR A 339 10.30 18.07 2.27
CA THR A 339 10.88 19.28 2.87
C THR A 339 11.42 19.04 4.27
N ARG A 340 11.00 17.94 4.90
CA ARG A 340 11.38 17.53 6.26
C ARG A 340 11.93 16.11 6.28
N LEU A 341 12.78 15.82 7.26
CA LEU A 341 13.46 14.53 7.31
C LEU A 341 12.48 13.36 7.52
N HIS A 342 11.47 13.54 8.39
CA HIS A 342 10.47 12.50 8.63
C HIS A 342 9.62 12.18 7.39
N GLU A 343 9.35 13.17 6.54
CA GLU A 343 8.66 12.99 5.25
C GLU A 343 9.52 12.14 4.32
N ALA A 344 10.81 12.50 4.16
CA ALA A 344 11.75 11.74 3.34
C ALA A 344 11.88 10.28 3.79
N VAL A 345 11.88 10.03 5.10
CA VAL A 345 11.91 8.68 5.69
C VAL A 345 10.65 7.88 5.38
N ALA A 346 9.47 8.47 5.61
CA ALA A 346 8.20 7.80 5.34
C ALA A 346 8.08 7.39 3.86
N LEU A 347 8.45 8.31 2.97
CA LEU A 347 8.47 8.07 1.53
C LEU A 347 9.46 6.98 1.12
N ALA A 348 10.67 6.97 1.71
CA ALA A 348 11.67 5.95 1.45
C ALA A 348 11.18 4.55 1.85
N LYS A 349 10.50 4.41 3.00
CA LYS A 349 9.93 3.13 3.46
C LYS A 349 8.80 2.62 2.55
N ILE A 350 7.92 3.53 2.12
CA ILE A 350 6.84 3.21 1.16
C ILE A 350 7.44 2.69 -0.15
N GLN A 351 8.47 3.39 -0.65
CA GLN A 351 9.13 3.03 -1.89
C GLN A 351 9.89 1.71 -1.80
N GLU A 352 10.59 1.44 -0.68
CA GLU A 352 11.24 0.14 -0.43
C GLU A 352 10.22 -1.02 -0.42
N THR A 353 9.10 -0.85 0.30
CA THR A 353 8.04 -1.86 0.37
C THR A 353 7.43 -2.15 -1.01
N THR A 354 7.25 -1.10 -1.81
CA THR A 354 6.71 -1.21 -3.17
C THR A 354 7.64 -2.00 -4.07
N ILE A 355 8.95 -1.70 -4.03
CA ILE A 355 9.96 -2.40 -4.82
C ILE A 355 10.06 -3.86 -4.39
N ASP A 356 10.07 -4.15 -3.09
CA ASP A 356 10.11 -5.52 -2.58
C ASP A 356 8.88 -6.34 -3.00
N ALA A 357 7.69 -5.73 -3.01
CA ALA A 357 6.47 -6.37 -3.49
C ALA A 357 6.54 -6.70 -4.99
N ILE A 358 7.12 -5.80 -5.80
CA ILE A 358 7.34 -6.02 -7.23
C ILE A 358 8.35 -7.15 -7.46
N LEU A 359 9.47 -7.16 -6.74
CA LEU A 359 10.50 -8.19 -6.85
C LEU A 359 9.99 -9.57 -6.41
N LYS A 360 9.17 -9.64 -5.35
CA LYS A 360 8.51 -10.89 -4.91
C LYS A 360 7.51 -11.43 -5.93
N ARG A 361 6.83 -10.55 -6.68
CA ARG A 361 5.95 -10.96 -7.78
C ARG A 361 6.72 -11.44 -9.00
N ALA A 362 7.90 -10.88 -9.26
CA ALA A 362 8.75 -11.26 -10.38
C ALA A 362 9.46 -12.62 -10.19
N ASN A 363 9.79 -13.00 -8.94
CA ASN A 363 10.44 -14.26 -8.61
C ASN A 363 9.64 -15.04 -7.53
N PRO A 364 8.57 -15.77 -7.91
CA PRO A 364 7.88 -16.63 -6.96
C PRO A 364 8.80 -17.80 -6.56
N THR A 365 9.28 -17.79 -5.31
CA THR A 365 10.00 -18.92 -4.73
C THR A 365 9.07 -20.15 -4.77
N PRO A 366 9.48 -21.30 -5.33
CA PRO A 366 8.67 -22.51 -5.29
C PRO A 366 8.55 -22.96 -3.84
N THR A 367 7.37 -22.78 -3.24
CA THR A 367 7.05 -23.37 -1.94
C THR A 367 6.79 -24.86 -2.15
N THR A 368 7.86 -25.65 -2.17
CA THR A 368 7.74 -27.11 -2.05
C THR A 368 7.32 -27.45 -0.63
N LYS A 369 6.00 -27.41 -0.34
CA LYS A 369 5.45 -28.28 0.70
C LYS A 369 5.51 -29.70 0.15
N ALA A 370 6.61 -30.38 0.44
CA ALA A 370 6.81 -31.78 0.15
C ALA A 370 5.68 -32.59 0.80
N TRP A 371 4.79 -33.12 -0.04
CA TRP A 371 3.89 -34.19 0.35
C TRP A 371 4.76 -35.45 0.48
N GLN A 372 5.04 -35.84 1.72
CA GLN A 372 5.73 -37.09 2.00
C GLN A 372 4.82 -38.25 1.57
N SER A 373 5.14 -38.87 0.45
CA SER A 373 4.68 -40.22 0.14
C SER A 373 5.91 -41.12 -0.02
N ASN A 374 6.29 -41.77 1.08
CA ASN A 374 7.22 -42.89 1.04
C ASN A 374 6.53 -44.06 0.33
N ARG A 375 6.73 -44.15 -0.99
CA ARG A 375 6.71 -45.44 -1.70
C ARG A 375 8.13 -45.71 -2.18
N SER A 376 8.82 -46.53 -1.41
CA SER A 376 10.07 -47.18 -1.79
C SER A 376 9.83 -47.99 -3.06
N PHE A 377 10.54 -47.70 -4.15
CA PHE A 377 10.93 -48.73 -5.12
C PHE A 377 12.23 -48.36 -5.80
N THR A 378 13.01 -49.41 -6.01
CA THR A 378 14.41 -49.50 -6.34
C THR A 378 14.77 -49.06 -7.75
N ASN A 379 15.98 -48.51 -7.88
CA ASN A 379 16.86 -48.39 -9.06
C ASN A 379 16.78 -49.65 -9.98
N PRO A 380 17.19 -49.66 -11.28
CA PRO A 380 18.57 -49.28 -11.65
C PRO A 380 18.90 -48.85 -13.12
N LYS A 381 20.18 -48.47 -13.29
CA LYS A 381 21.09 -48.49 -14.48
C LYS A 381 21.21 -47.20 -15.30
N GLN A 382 22.33 -46.48 -15.23
CA GLN A 382 23.66 -46.72 -15.86
C GLN A 382 23.68 -46.59 -17.40
N SER A 383 24.41 -45.59 -17.90
CA SER A 383 25.62 -45.83 -18.72
C SER A 383 26.42 -44.55 -18.94
N ASN A 384 27.73 -44.68 -18.73
CA ASN A 384 28.79 -43.72 -19.03
C ASN A 384 29.23 -43.87 -20.49
N LEU A 385 29.63 -42.79 -21.17
CA LEU A 385 30.69 -42.82 -22.21
C LEU A 385 31.43 -41.47 -22.32
N THR A 386 32.65 -41.47 -21.78
CA THR A 386 33.96 -41.05 -22.35
C THR A 386 34.14 -39.76 -23.19
N ALA A 387 35.17 -39.00 -22.76
CA ALA A 387 35.95 -37.91 -23.40
C ALA A 387 36.60 -38.30 -24.74
N ASN A 388 37.12 -37.46 -25.66
CA ASN A 388 37.68 -36.07 -25.74
C ASN A 388 37.87 -35.79 -27.29
N PRO A 389 38.58 -34.76 -27.83
CA PRO A 389 38.89 -33.38 -27.42
C PRO A 389 38.69 -32.29 -28.53
N LEU A 390 38.69 -31.02 -28.10
CA LEU A 390 39.07 -29.75 -28.76
C LEU A 390 39.03 -29.56 -30.30
N SER A 391 38.17 -28.63 -30.72
CA SER A 391 38.40 -27.68 -31.84
C SER A 391 37.67 -26.37 -31.53
N GLY A 392 38.33 -25.24 -31.81
CA GLY A 392 38.04 -23.88 -31.30
C GLY A 392 36.77 -23.17 -31.81
N PRO A 393 36.79 -21.83 -31.81
CA PRO A 393 35.85 -20.96 -31.11
C PRO A 393 34.43 -21.05 -31.67
N THR A 394 33.48 -21.23 -30.77
CA THR A 394 32.05 -21.34 -31.04
C THR A 394 31.55 -20.05 -31.70
N LYS A 395 31.30 -20.13 -33.01
CA LYS A 395 30.39 -19.23 -33.71
C LYS A 395 29.02 -19.38 -33.05
N TYR A 396 28.44 -18.26 -32.61
CA TYR A 396 27.07 -18.17 -32.14
C TYR A 396 26.13 -18.77 -33.20
N SER A 397 25.66 -19.99 -32.95
CA SER A 397 24.58 -20.61 -33.70
C SER A 397 23.28 -20.04 -33.21
N MET A 398 22.59 -19.33 -34.11
CA MET A 398 21.27 -18.75 -33.94
C MET A 398 20.29 -19.78 -33.35
N THR A 399 19.95 -19.64 -32.08
CA THR A 399 18.76 -20.28 -31.52
C THR A 399 17.55 -19.60 -32.12
N LYS A 400 16.65 -20.43 -32.68
CA LYS A 400 15.37 -20.05 -33.30
C LYS A 400 14.65 -18.92 -32.52
N PRO A 401 13.99 -17.97 -33.21
CA PRO A 401 13.14 -17.00 -32.55
C PRO A 401 12.08 -17.76 -31.74
N THR A 402 12.00 -17.45 -30.45
CA THR A 402 10.82 -17.72 -29.63
C THR A 402 9.59 -17.13 -30.34
N PRO A 403 8.46 -17.86 -30.42
CA PRO A 403 7.24 -17.27 -30.95
C PRO A 403 6.86 -16.05 -30.09
N PRO A 404 6.34 -14.97 -30.70
CA PRO A 404 5.89 -13.82 -29.94
C PRO A 404 4.80 -14.24 -28.93
N PRO A 405 4.65 -13.52 -27.81
CA PRO A 405 3.56 -13.76 -26.88
C PRO A 405 2.23 -13.73 -27.64
N PRO A 406 1.23 -14.57 -27.28
CA PRO A 406 0.01 -14.68 -28.05
C PRO A 406 -0.66 -13.31 -28.09
N ILE A 407 -0.76 -12.75 -29.30
CA ILE A 407 -1.58 -11.58 -29.59
C ILE A 407 -2.99 -11.94 -29.13
N ARG A 408 -3.54 -11.18 -28.17
CA ARG A 408 -4.94 -11.31 -27.76
C ARG A 408 -5.82 -11.22 -29.00
N LYS A 409 -6.34 -12.36 -29.45
CA LYS A 409 -7.19 -12.43 -30.63
C LYS A 409 -8.57 -11.93 -30.21
N ILE A 410 -8.87 -10.67 -30.54
CA ILE A 410 -10.20 -10.10 -30.33
C ILE A 410 -11.16 -10.87 -31.26
N LEU A 411 -12.06 -11.64 -30.67
CA LEU A 411 -13.07 -12.42 -31.41
C LEU A 411 -14.22 -11.51 -31.82
N SER A 412 -14.72 -11.68 -33.05
CA SER A 412 -15.99 -11.04 -33.45
C SER A 412 -17.18 -11.64 -32.67
N LYS A 413 -18.34 -10.97 -32.69
CA LYS A 413 -19.56 -11.50 -32.04
C LYS A 413 -19.97 -12.86 -32.60
N GLU A 414 -19.80 -13.05 -33.91
CA GLU A 414 -20.10 -14.30 -34.61
C GLU A 414 -19.12 -15.41 -34.20
N GLU A 415 -17.83 -15.10 -34.07
CA GLU A 415 -16.82 -16.06 -33.62
C GLU A 415 -17.00 -16.47 -32.15
N MET A 416 -17.46 -15.55 -31.30
CA MET A 416 -17.78 -15.84 -29.90
C MET A 416 -19.00 -16.78 -29.78
N GLN A 417 -20.04 -16.56 -30.59
CA GLN A 417 -21.20 -17.45 -30.65
C GLN A 417 -20.84 -18.83 -31.19
N ALA A 418 -19.97 -18.92 -32.20
CA ALA A 418 -19.48 -20.19 -32.73
C ALA A 418 -18.60 -20.99 -31.73
N ARG A 419 -17.91 -20.29 -30.81
CA ARG A 419 -17.19 -20.93 -29.71
C ARG A 419 -18.12 -21.38 -28.58
N ARG A 420 -19.15 -20.59 -28.25
CA ARG A 420 -20.21 -20.99 -27.30
C ARG A 420 -20.91 -22.27 -27.73
N SER A 421 -21.32 -22.37 -28.99
CA SER A 421 -22.02 -23.56 -29.50
C SER A 421 -21.18 -24.83 -29.49
N LYS A 422 -19.85 -24.71 -29.34
CA LYS A 422 -18.89 -25.81 -29.26
C LYS A 422 -18.30 -26.01 -27.86
N ASN A 423 -18.80 -25.28 -26.86
CA ASN A 423 -18.26 -25.25 -25.49
C ASN A 423 -16.74 -24.98 -25.43
N LEU A 424 -16.22 -24.15 -26.34
CA LEU A 424 -14.80 -23.79 -26.36
C LEU A 424 -14.55 -22.50 -25.59
N CYS A 425 -13.39 -22.42 -24.96
CA CYS A 425 -12.93 -21.19 -24.33
C CYS A 425 -12.76 -20.07 -25.37
N TYR A 426 -13.00 -18.82 -24.98
CA TYR A 426 -12.82 -17.68 -25.89
C TYR A 426 -11.35 -17.32 -26.11
N ASN A 427 -10.45 -17.80 -25.28
CA ASN A 427 -9.04 -17.40 -25.33
C ASN A 427 -8.09 -18.55 -25.71
N CYS A 428 -8.58 -19.79 -25.78
CA CYS A 428 -7.83 -20.95 -26.25
C CYS A 428 -8.77 -21.95 -26.95
N ASP A 429 -8.21 -22.92 -27.66
CA ASP A 429 -8.98 -23.93 -28.41
C ASP A 429 -9.36 -25.16 -27.55
N GLU A 430 -9.37 -25.00 -26.22
CA GLU A 430 -9.77 -26.06 -25.28
C GLU A 430 -11.25 -25.93 -24.88
N ILE A 431 -11.85 -27.06 -24.49
CA ILE A 431 -13.23 -27.12 -23.99
C ILE A 431 -13.30 -26.40 -22.64
N PHE A 432 -14.19 -25.42 -22.54
CA PHE A 432 -14.44 -24.67 -21.32
C PHE A 432 -15.14 -25.55 -20.28
N ARG A 433 -14.54 -25.63 -19.08
CA ARG A 433 -15.12 -26.29 -17.90
C ARG A 433 -15.09 -25.33 -16.71
N PRO A 434 -16.02 -25.44 -15.75
CA PRO A 434 -15.93 -24.69 -14.50
C PRO A 434 -14.57 -24.93 -13.84
N GLY A 435 -13.79 -23.86 -13.62
CA GLY A 435 -12.41 -23.93 -13.12
C GLY A 435 -11.31 -23.92 -14.20
N HIS A 436 -11.64 -23.69 -15.47
CA HIS A 436 -10.66 -23.53 -16.57
C HIS A 436 -9.76 -22.32 -16.33
N LYS A 437 -8.54 -22.56 -15.80
CA LYS A 437 -7.56 -21.52 -15.48
C LYS A 437 -6.68 -21.18 -16.68
N LEU A 438 -7.08 -20.16 -17.42
CA LEU A 438 -6.14 -19.39 -18.23
C LEU A 438 -5.42 -18.40 -17.31
N MET A 439 -4.11 -18.56 -17.18
CA MET A 439 -3.24 -17.56 -16.53
C MET A 439 -3.47 -16.21 -17.21
N HIS A 440 -3.98 -15.25 -16.42
CA HIS A 440 -4.47 -13.91 -16.78
C HIS A 440 -5.96 -13.79 -17.17
N CYS A 441 -6.83 -13.89 -16.16
CA CYS A 441 -7.96 -12.99 -15.92
C CYS A 441 -8.36 -13.09 -14.44
N ILE A 442 -8.27 -12.00 -13.68
CA ILE A 442 -8.95 -11.90 -12.39
C ILE A 442 -10.42 -11.65 -12.72
N LEU A 443 -11.19 -12.72 -12.76
CA LEU A 443 -12.65 -12.66 -12.62
C LEU A 443 -12.93 -12.92 -11.15
N THR A 444 -13.71 -12.02 -10.55
CA THR A 444 -14.29 -12.21 -9.22
C THR A 444 -15.07 -13.53 -9.20
N GLU A 445 -14.74 -14.39 -8.25
CA GLU A 445 -15.47 -15.62 -7.94
C GLU A 445 -16.87 -15.24 -7.45
N ASP A 446 -17.88 -15.20 -8.32
CA ASP A 446 -19.29 -15.10 -7.92
C ASP A 446 -20.27 -15.47 -9.05
N GLU A 447 -20.03 -16.55 -9.80
CA GLU A 447 -21.05 -17.12 -10.72
C GLU A 447 -20.95 -18.65 -10.84
N ALA A 448 -20.81 -19.37 -9.71
CA ALA A 448 -20.79 -20.84 -9.69
C ALA A 448 -22.04 -21.48 -9.04
N ALA A 449 -23.16 -20.75 -8.89
CA ALA A 449 -24.33 -21.25 -8.15
C ALA A 449 -25.66 -21.30 -8.92
N LEU A 450 -25.67 -21.17 -10.25
CA LEU A 450 -26.92 -21.17 -11.04
C LEU A 450 -26.96 -22.10 -12.26
N ALA A 451 -26.13 -23.14 -12.31
CA ALA A 451 -26.30 -24.23 -13.28
C ALA A 451 -26.25 -25.58 -12.55
N GLY A 452 -27.38 -25.95 -11.96
CA GLY A 452 -27.66 -27.32 -11.56
C GLY A 452 -28.58 -27.95 -12.60
N ASP A 453 -28.02 -28.93 -13.30
CA ASP A 453 -28.62 -30.13 -13.89
C ASP A 453 -30.04 -30.06 -14.47
N SER A 454 -30.09 -30.14 -15.80
CA SER A 454 -31.17 -30.80 -16.54
C SER A 454 -30.54 -31.76 -17.56
N GLU A 455 -31.10 -32.99 -17.62
CA GLU A 455 -30.71 -34.22 -18.37
C GLU A 455 -30.00 -35.24 -17.45
N ASP A 456 -30.54 -36.41 -17.08
CA ASP A 456 -31.67 -37.23 -17.58
C ASP A 456 -32.26 -38.14 -16.47
N GLU A 457 -33.58 -38.07 -16.25
CA GLU A 457 -34.60 -39.16 -16.15
C GLU A 457 -35.94 -38.64 -15.62
#